data_AF-A0A7V9K6J8-F1
#
_entry.id   AF-A0A7V9K6J8-F1
#
_cell.length_a   1.000
_cell.length_b   1.000
_cell.length_c   1.000
_cell.angle_alpha   90.00
_cell.angle_beta   90.00
_cell.angle_gamma   90.00
#
_symmetry.space_group_name_H-M   'P 1'
#
loop_
_entity.id
_entity.type
_entity.pdbx_description
1 polymer ?
#
loop_
_entity_poly.entity_id
_entity_poly.type
_entity_poly.pdbx_seq_one_letter_code
_entity_poly.pdbx_strand_id
1 'polypeptide(L)' 'AKQIGKLIRDDGPKGVKVQVQGDELRVTSKKRDDLQDVIALVMAQDYDFAVQFTNYR' A
#
# COMPACT_ATOMS: atom_id res chain seq x y z
N ALA A 1 -9.28 0.73 5.98
CA ALA A 1 -8.97 -0.03 4.74
C ALA A 1 -9.07 0.77 3.44
N LYS A 2 -10.22 1.38 3.10
CA LYS A 2 -10.45 1.95 1.75
C LYS A 2 -9.62 3.18 1.38
N GLN A 3 -9.25 4.04 2.34
CA GLN A 3 -8.45 5.25 2.08
C GLN A 3 -7.03 4.90 1.60
N ILE A 4 -6.33 4.02 2.30
CA ILE A 4 -4.97 3.58 1.91
C ILE A 4 -5.00 2.91 0.54
N GLY A 5 -5.97 2.01 0.30
CA GLY A 5 -6.06 1.32 -0.99
C GLY A 5 -6.36 2.24 -2.18
N LYS A 6 -7.04 3.36 -1.93
CA LYS A 6 -7.27 4.38 -2.96
C LYS A 6 -6.02 5.24 -3.19
N LEU A 7 -5.34 5.65 -2.11
CA LEU A 7 -4.08 6.38 -2.19
C LEU A 7 -3.02 5.61 -2.98
N ILE A 8 -2.84 4.32 -2.71
CA ILE A 8 -1.88 3.47 -3.44
C ILE A 8 -2.27 3.31 -4.91
N ARG A 9 -3.56 3.37 -5.25
CA ARG A 9 -4.02 3.28 -6.65
C ARG A 9 -3.84 4.62 -7.39
N ASP A 10 -4.02 5.75 -6.69
CA ASP A 10 -3.97 7.08 -7.28
C ASP A 10 -2.52 7.60 -7.37
N ASP A 11 -1.72 7.45 -6.31
CA ASP A 11 -0.33 7.94 -6.21
C ASP A 11 0.73 6.84 -6.39
N GLY A 12 0.33 5.57 -6.30
CA GLY A 12 1.28 4.46 -6.40
C GLY A 12 1.70 4.13 -7.84
N PRO A 13 2.87 3.50 -8.01
CA PRO A 13 3.38 3.10 -9.31
C PRO A 13 2.43 2.13 -10.03
N LYS A 14 2.33 2.28 -11.37
CA LYS A 14 1.41 1.50 -12.25
C LYS A 14 1.63 -0.03 -12.24
N GLY A 15 2.66 -0.52 -11.55
CA GLY A 15 2.93 -1.95 -11.35
C GLY A 15 2.26 -2.57 -10.13
N VAL A 16 1.65 -1.76 -9.26
CA VAL A 16 1.11 -2.21 -7.98
C VAL A 16 -0.37 -2.57 -8.09
N LYS A 17 -0.70 -3.79 -7.67
CA LYS A 17 -2.07 -4.25 -7.50
C LYS A 17 -2.45 -4.19 -6.03
N VAL A 18 -3.56 -3.52 -5.77
CA VAL A 18 -4.15 -3.42 -4.44
C VAL A 18 -5.44 -4.24 -4.40
N GLN A 19 -5.53 -5.16 -3.46
CA GLN A 19 -6.71 -5.95 -3.17
C GLN A 19 -7.19 -5.65 -1.75
N VAL A 20 -8.47 -5.28 -1.62
CA VAL A 20 -9.10 -5.07 -0.31
C VAL A 20 -9.70 -6.41 0.13
N GLN A 21 -9.29 -6.93 1.28
CA GLN A 21 -9.83 -8.14 1.89
C GLN A 21 -10.47 -7.78 3.22
N GLY A 22 -11.75 -7.38 3.17
CA GLY A 22 -12.46 -6.87 4.36
C GLY A 22 -11.76 -5.63 4.90
N ASP A 23 -11.15 -5.76 6.08
CA ASP A 23 -10.40 -4.70 6.76
C ASP A 23 -8.90 -4.68 6.44
N GLU A 24 -8.39 -5.74 5.81
CA GLU A 24 -6.98 -5.85 5.40
C GLU A 24 -6.75 -5.35 3.97
N LEU A 25 -5.56 -4.81 3.72
CA LEU A 25 -5.13 -4.35 2.42
C LEU A 25 -3.93 -5.17 1.95
N ARG A 26 -4.12 -5.96 0.88
CA ARG A 26 -3.04 -6.70 0.24
C ARG A 26 -2.50 -5.90 -0.94
N VAL A 27 -1.19 -5.65 -0.91
CA VAL A 27 -0.45 -4.97 -1.97
C VAL A 27 0.46 -5.99 -2.65
N THR A 28 0.47 -6.03 -3.98
CA THR A 28 1.30 -6.95 -4.77
C THR A 28 1.93 -6.20 -5.92
N SER A 29 3.23 -6.35 -6.13
CA SER A 29 3.95 -5.74 -7.25
C SER A 29 4.87 -6.74 -7.93
N LYS A 30 5.20 -6.48 -9.19
CA LYS A 30 6.27 -7.19 -9.91
C LYS A 30 7.66 -6.62 -9.61
N LYS A 31 7.74 -5.36 -9.18
CA LYS A 31 9.00 -4.67 -8.89
C LYS A 31 9.12 -4.41 -7.40
N ARG A 32 10.29 -4.67 -6.84
CA ARG A 32 10.58 -4.41 -5.44
C ARG A 32 10.61 -2.92 -5.13
N ASP A 33 11.10 -2.11 -6.07
CA ASP A 33 11.17 -0.66 -5.95
C ASP A 33 9.77 -0.05 -5.79
N ASP A 34 8.83 -0.50 -6.63
CA ASP A 34 7.42 -0.11 -6.54
C ASP A 34 6.80 -0.42 -5.14
N LEU A 35 7.20 -1.53 -4.49
CA LEU A 35 6.73 -1.84 -3.13
C LEU A 35 7.33 -0.88 -2.10
N GLN A 36 8.60 -0.52 -2.25
CA GLN A 36 9.27 0.42 -1.35
C GLN A 36 8.69 1.82 -1.49
N ASP A 37 8.41 2.27 -2.72
CA ASP A 37 7.78 3.58 -2.98
C ASP A 37 6.39 3.67 -2.35
N VAL A 38 5.59 2.61 -2.44
CA VAL A 38 4.28 2.54 -1.79
C VAL A 38 4.38 2.60 -0.28
N ILE A 39 5.34 1.90 0.31
CA ILE A 39 5.55 1.93 1.77
C ILE A 39 5.99 3.32 2.20
N ALA A 40 6.89 3.98 1.46
CA ALA A 40 7.30 5.35 1.72
C ALA A 40 6.12 6.33 1.61
N LEU A 41 5.25 6.18 0.59
CA LEU A 41 4.03 6.98 0.42
C LEU A 41 3.06 6.83 1.59
N VAL A 42 2.85 5.59 2.04
CA VAL A 42 1.94 5.29 3.15
C VAL A 42 2.52 5.72 4.50
N MET A 43 3.85 5.67 4.68
CA MET A 43 4.52 6.21 5.88
C MET A 43 4.63 7.73 5.88
N ALA A 44 4.67 8.37 4.69
CA ALA A 44 4.70 9.83 4.56
C ALA A 44 3.33 10.48 4.79
N GLN A 45 2.24 9.70 4.69
CA GLN A 45 0.91 10.13 5.09
C GLN A 45 0.75 9.97 6.60
N ASP A 46 0.33 11.05 7.26
CA ASP A 46 -0.03 11.04 8.68
C ASP A 46 -1.38 10.34 8.85
N TYR A 47 -1.33 9.06 9.21
CA TYR A 47 -2.49 8.30 9.63
C TYR A 47 -2.56 8.27 11.17
N ASP A 48 -3.72 8.59 11.73
CA ASP A 48 -4.03 8.49 13.17
C ASP A 48 -4.05 7.03 13.70
N PHE A 49 -3.60 6.07 12.90
CA PHE A 49 -3.58 4.66 13.22
C PHE A 49 -2.27 4.02 12.73
N ALA A 50 -1.76 3.05 13.50
CA ALA A 50 -0.53 2.34 13.15
C ALA A 50 -0.74 1.48 11.90
N VAL A 51 -0.11 1.88 10.80
CA VAL A 51 -0.01 1.07 9.57
C VAL A 51 1.02 -0.04 9.80
N GLN A 52 0.56 -1.29 9.77
CA GLN A 52 1.42 -2.47 9.84
C GLN A 52 1.55 -3.09 8.45
N PHE A 53 2.79 -3.17 7.97
CA PHE A 53 3.13 -3.90 6.75
C PHE A 53 3.59 -5.30 7.17
N THR A 54 2.74 -6.31 6.96
CA THR A 54 3.06 -7.70 7.27
C THR A 54 3.13 -8.51 5.96
N ASN A 55 3.86 -9.64 5.99
CA ASN A 55 3.91 -10.60 4.89
C ASN A 55 4.56 -10.07 3.58
N TYR A 56 5.81 -9.59 3.68
CA TYR A 56 6.65 -9.31 2.50
C TYR A 56 6.90 -10.61 1.72
N ARG A 57 6.32 -10.71 0.53
CA ARG A 57 6.48 -11.85 -0.40
C ARG A 57 6.76 -11.37 -1.81
#